data_AF-D3A054-F1
#
_entry.id   AF-D3A054-F1
#
_cell.length_a   1.000
_cell.length_b   1.000
_cell.length_c   1.000
_cell.angle_alpha   90.00
_cell.angle_beta   90.00
_cell.angle_gamma   90.00
#
_symmetry.space_group_name_H-M   'P 1'
#
loop_
_entity.id
_entity.type
_entity.pdbx_description
1 polymer ?
#
loop_
_entity_poly.entity_id
_entity_poly.type
_entity_poly.pdbx_seq_one_letter_code
_entity_poly.pdbx_strand_id
1 'polypeptide(L)'
;MLLFTILVVLILGVMCFLMSVMRMHIKRFAYDVTRDYCYDCLPQHFVARLEGGVIKLPQEVDINDTVLAAVSVETSWLGKWLLPYIEIETRKGIWKHYIEYGGRGVRYLNFSDMFDAESREIFLRGRRVSLENQEVRLTVYPRMSLDDKKILVLAPHADDAELAAYGLYEKYAENAMVVTVTASEAGRFHYENLFSKRCPTETKEQYLEKGRMRVWNSLTVPLLAGVSSENILQLGFFDTTLKTLYRHPEREIPSAKLETADVGIFRRANKSPISEGLHGGSNWHDLVDNMAYVIESFRPDVIVTPSPNIDVHTDHQCTTIAAVEALKKLNYTNGSLFLYTVHYLTDDYPLGNVGATLSLPPFFSEEGSSDMLYFHSIYSHPVDKKTQNRKLLALDAMNDIRPNARNYMDWKYVLRKGLSLLYHDLTSIRSDLISRFVRSNEFFYVVPVSDVHNQETYQKIIYRGGKNHLH
;
A
#
# COMPACT_ATOMS: atom_id res chain seq x y z
N MET A 1 -32.70 -35.26 34.31
CA MET A 1 -32.59 -33.80 34.50
C MET A 1 -31.15 -33.30 34.49
N LEU A 2 -30.24 -33.80 35.34
CA LEU A 2 -28.84 -33.35 35.39
C LEU A 2 -28.10 -33.39 34.04
N LEU A 3 -28.25 -34.48 33.28
CA LEU A 3 -27.61 -34.64 31.96
C LEU A 3 -28.14 -33.65 30.91
N PHE A 4 -29.43 -33.34 30.98
CA PHE A 4 -30.07 -32.32 30.13
C PHE A 4 -29.58 -30.92 30.51
N THR A 5 -29.47 -30.61 31.80
CA THR A 5 -28.92 -29.33 32.27
C THR A 5 -27.46 -29.15 31.86
N ILE A 6 -26.62 -30.19 31.98
CA ILE A 6 -25.22 -30.16 31.53
C ILE A 6 -25.14 -29.90 30.02
N LEU A 7 -25.96 -30.59 29.22
CA LEU A 7 -26.01 -30.39 27.78
C LEU A 7 -26.43 -28.96 27.41
N VAL A 8 -27.46 -28.41 28.05
CA VAL A 8 -27.93 -27.04 27.82
C VAL A 8 -26.84 -26.01 28.18
N VAL A 9 -26.17 -26.19 29.33
CA VAL A 9 -25.06 -25.31 29.74
C VAL A 9 -23.90 -25.39 28.76
N LEU A 10 -23.57 -26.59 28.25
CA LEU A 10 -22.51 -26.78 27.27
C LEU A 10 -22.86 -26.13 25.92
N ILE A 11 -24.09 -26.28 25.45
CA ILE A 11 -24.59 -25.62 24.24
C ILE A 11 -24.53 -24.10 24.40
N LEU A 12 -25.03 -23.56 25.51
CA LEU A 12 -24.97 -22.13 25.81
C LEU A 12 -23.52 -21.63 25.89
N GLY A 13 -22.64 -22.40 26.52
CA GLY A 13 -21.20 -22.11 26.59
C GLY A 13 -20.56 -22.03 25.21
N VAL A 14 -20.84 -23.01 24.34
CA VAL A 14 -20.38 -23.03 22.94
C VAL A 14 -20.97 -21.85 22.18
N MET A 15 -22.25 -21.56 22.30
CA MET A 15 -22.88 -20.40 21.64
C MET A 15 -22.27 -19.07 22.09
N CYS A 16 -22.03 -18.89 23.38
CA CYS A 16 -21.39 -17.69 23.93
C CYS A 16 -19.94 -17.54 23.46
N PHE A 17 -19.17 -18.64 23.47
CA PHE A 17 -17.83 -18.67 22.90
C PHE A 17 -17.87 -18.28 21.43
N LEU A 18 -18.82 -18.85 20.69
CA LEU A 18 -18.95 -18.59 19.28
C LEU A 18 -19.29 -17.12 19.00
N MET A 19 -20.30 -16.56 19.67
CA MET A 19 -20.65 -15.14 19.56
C MET A 19 -19.47 -14.21 19.92
N SER A 20 -18.62 -14.61 20.86
CA SER A 20 -17.44 -13.84 21.25
C SER A 20 -16.40 -13.80 20.14
N VAL A 21 -16.10 -14.94 19.50
CA VAL A 21 -15.20 -15.02 18.34
C VAL A 21 -15.72 -14.16 17.18
N MET A 22 -17.01 -14.28 16.87
CA MET A 22 -17.65 -13.46 15.84
C MET A 22 -17.52 -11.96 16.11
N ARG A 23 -17.75 -11.54 17.37
CA ARG A 23 -17.55 -10.14 17.78
C ARG A 23 -16.09 -9.70 17.66
N MET A 24 -15.13 -10.57 17.97
CA MET A 24 -13.71 -10.26 17.80
C MET A 24 -13.34 -10.04 16.33
N HIS A 25 -13.90 -10.81 15.41
CA HIS A 25 -13.66 -10.62 13.96
C HIS A 25 -14.16 -9.27 13.46
N ILE A 26 -15.37 -8.85 13.87
CA ILE A 26 -15.94 -7.55 13.48
C ILE A 26 -15.18 -6.39 14.14
N LYS A 27 -14.88 -6.50 15.44
CA LYS A 27 -14.14 -5.47 16.21
C LYS A 27 -12.69 -5.30 15.78
N ARG A 28 -12.18 -6.14 14.88
CA ARG A 28 -10.84 -6.02 14.33
C ARG A 28 -10.66 -4.73 13.53
N PHE A 29 -11.70 -4.32 12.81
CA PHE A 29 -11.69 -3.09 12.02
C PHE A 29 -11.85 -1.88 12.95
N ALA A 30 -11.02 -0.85 12.77
CA ALA A 30 -11.12 0.39 13.53
C ALA A 30 -12.27 1.30 13.10
N TYR A 31 -13.17 0.81 12.25
CA TYR A 31 -14.29 1.55 11.67
C TYR A 31 -15.55 0.68 11.64
N ASP A 32 -16.70 1.32 11.49
CA ASP A 32 -17.98 0.61 11.34
C ASP A 32 -18.11 0.03 9.94
N VAL A 33 -17.92 -1.29 9.85
CA VAL A 33 -18.01 -2.08 8.63
C VAL A 33 -19.42 -2.09 8.00
N THR A 34 -20.44 -1.59 8.70
CA THR A 34 -21.82 -1.55 8.19
C THR A 34 -22.18 -0.23 7.50
N ARG A 35 -21.26 0.74 7.49
CA ARG A 35 -21.40 2.01 6.78
C ARG A 35 -21.00 1.87 5.31
N ASP A 36 -21.62 2.71 4.48
CA ASP A 36 -21.24 2.89 3.08
C ASP A 36 -19.86 3.52 2.95
N TYR A 37 -19.11 3.12 1.91
CA TYR A 37 -17.93 3.86 1.49
C TYR A 37 -18.37 5.09 0.70
N CYS A 38 -18.06 6.28 1.21
CA CYS A 38 -18.55 7.55 0.67
C CYS A 38 -17.44 8.29 -0.09
N TYR A 39 -17.29 8.00 -1.38
CA TYR A 39 -16.34 8.70 -2.24
C TYR A 39 -17.05 9.75 -3.10
N ASP A 40 -17.50 10.84 -2.46
CA ASP A 40 -18.29 11.89 -3.12
C ASP A 40 -17.53 12.64 -4.22
N CYS A 41 -16.19 12.57 -4.20
CA CYS A 41 -15.33 13.13 -5.25
C CYS A 41 -15.30 12.29 -6.54
N LEU A 42 -15.80 11.05 -6.52
CA LEU A 42 -15.78 10.21 -7.72
C LEU A 42 -16.89 10.63 -8.69
N PRO A 43 -16.55 10.90 -9.96
CA PRO A 43 -17.55 11.16 -10.97
C PRO A 43 -18.36 9.89 -11.26
N GLN A 44 -19.67 10.05 -11.36
CA GLN A 44 -20.58 9.03 -11.86
C GLN A 44 -20.70 9.20 -13.38
N HIS A 45 -19.98 8.38 -14.14
CA HIS A 45 -19.99 8.45 -15.60
C HIS A 45 -21.12 7.62 -16.21
N PHE A 46 -21.36 6.43 -15.67
CA PHE A 46 -22.38 5.52 -16.16
C PHE A 46 -23.16 4.87 -15.02
N VAL A 47 -24.34 4.36 -15.37
CA VAL A 47 -25.16 3.51 -14.51
C VAL A 47 -25.39 2.19 -15.24
N ALA A 48 -24.98 1.10 -14.63
CA ALA A 48 -25.29 -0.25 -15.07
C ALA A 48 -26.28 -0.89 -14.10
N ARG A 49 -26.77 -2.09 -14.43
CA ARG A 49 -27.60 -2.89 -13.52
C ARG A 49 -26.90 -4.20 -13.21
N LEU A 50 -26.93 -4.57 -11.94
CA LEU A 50 -26.64 -5.92 -11.49
C LEU A 50 -27.97 -6.68 -11.49
N GLU A 51 -28.13 -7.62 -12.41
CA GLU A 51 -29.32 -8.46 -12.51
C GLU A 51 -28.90 -9.93 -12.59
N GLY A 52 -29.42 -10.75 -11.67
CA GLY A 52 -29.10 -12.19 -11.64
C GLY A 52 -27.62 -12.49 -11.45
N GLY A 53 -26.87 -11.59 -10.81
CA GLY A 53 -25.42 -11.72 -10.63
C GLY A 53 -24.59 -11.26 -11.83
N VAL A 54 -25.17 -10.60 -12.83
CA VAL A 54 -24.45 -10.12 -14.02
C VAL A 54 -24.52 -8.60 -14.12
N ILE A 55 -23.38 -7.98 -14.40
CA ILE A 55 -23.28 -6.58 -14.83
C ILE A 55 -22.82 -6.55 -16.27
N LYS A 56 -23.55 -5.85 -17.12
CA LYS A 56 -23.10 -5.56 -18.49
C LYS A 56 -22.57 -4.13 -18.56
N LEU A 57 -21.30 -3.98 -18.93
CA LEU A 57 -20.68 -2.66 -19.06
C LEU A 57 -21.18 -1.94 -20.32
N PRO A 58 -21.32 -0.60 -20.29
CA PRO A 58 -21.64 0.21 -21.47
C PRO A 58 -20.61 0.03 -22.59
N GLN A 59 -21.01 0.31 -23.84
CA GLN A 59 -20.14 0.16 -25.02
C GLN A 59 -19.04 1.23 -25.06
N GLU A 60 -19.33 2.38 -24.45
CA GLU A 60 -18.48 3.57 -24.38
C GLU A 60 -17.27 3.40 -23.46
N VAL A 61 -17.30 2.40 -22.57
CA VAL A 61 -16.18 2.09 -21.67
C VAL A 61 -15.10 1.35 -22.48
N ASP A 62 -13.87 1.86 -22.53
CA ASP A 62 -12.78 1.17 -23.22
C ASP A 62 -12.27 -0.02 -22.37
N ILE A 63 -11.81 -1.08 -23.03
CA ILE A 63 -11.31 -2.30 -22.38
C ILE A 63 -10.07 -2.04 -21.50
N ASN A 64 -9.36 -0.94 -21.75
CA ASN A 64 -8.17 -0.56 -21.01
C ASN A 64 -8.47 0.38 -19.84
N ASP A 65 -9.66 0.95 -19.77
CA ASP A 65 -9.98 1.96 -18.76
C ASP A 65 -9.87 1.43 -17.33
N THR A 66 -9.59 2.34 -16.40
CA THR A 66 -9.80 2.06 -14.99
C THR A 66 -11.31 2.13 -14.72
N VAL A 67 -11.91 1.03 -14.28
CA VAL A 67 -13.35 0.92 -14.03
C VAL A 67 -13.60 0.54 -12.58
N LEU A 68 -14.29 1.42 -11.85
CA LEU A 68 -14.73 1.18 -10.48
C LEU A 68 -16.26 1.11 -10.43
N ALA A 69 -16.79 0.13 -9.71
CA ALA A 69 -18.21 -0.12 -9.58
C ALA A 69 -18.65 -0.04 -8.13
N ALA A 70 -19.53 0.92 -7.81
CA ALA A 70 -20.14 1.04 -6.50
C ALA A 70 -21.26 -0.01 -6.37
N VAL A 71 -21.06 -1.00 -5.51
CA VAL A 71 -21.98 -2.13 -5.28
C VAL A 71 -22.33 -2.22 -3.81
N SER A 72 -23.62 -2.24 -3.50
CA SER A 72 -24.13 -2.53 -2.16
C SER A 72 -24.03 -4.02 -1.88
N VAL A 73 -23.47 -4.35 -0.71
CA VAL A 73 -23.21 -5.72 -0.27
C VAL A 73 -23.81 -5.94 1.12
N GLU A 74 -24.22 -7.17 1.41
CA GLU A 74 -24.56 -7.55 2.78
C GLU A 74 -23.96 -8.91 3.11
N THR A 75 -23.11 -8.97 4.13
CA THR A 75 -22.49 -10.24 4.54
C THR A 75 -23.50 -11.15 5.22
N SER A 76 -23.47 -12.43 4.86
CA SER A 76 -24.35 -13.42 5.49
C SER A 76 -23.91 -13.71 6.92
N TRP A 77 -24.70 -14.48 7.68
CA TRP A 77 -24.28 -14.93 9.01
C TRP A 77 -22.92 -15.64 8.99
N LEU A 78 -22.67 -16.49 7.99
CA LEU A 78 -21.36 -17.13 7.76
C LEU A 78 -20.25 -16.12 7.43
N GLY A 79 -20.58 -14.99 6.82
CA GLY A 79 -19.65 -13.89 6.51
C GLY A 79 -19.18 -13.11 7.75
N LYS A 80 -19.78 -13.35 8.92
CA LYS A 80 -19.27 -12.85 10.21
C LYS A 80 -18.21 -13.77 10.83
N TRP A 81 -18.04 -14.96 10.26
CA TRP A 81 -17.18 -16.03 10.74
C TRP A 81 -15.98 -16.29 9.84
N LEU A 82 -16.26 -16.42 8.55
CA LEU A 82 -15.26 -16.67 7.51
C LEU A 82 -15.27 -15.50 6.54
N LEU A 83 -14.08 -15.03 6.15
CA LEU A 83 -13.94 -13.75 5.45
C LEU A 83 -14.73 -13.78 4.13
N PRO A 84 -15.77 -12.94 3.98
CA PRO A 84 -16.62 -12.93 2.81
C PRO A 84 -15.88 -12.35 1.61
N TYR A 85 -16.26 -12.78 0.41
CA TYR A 85 -15.72 -12.20 -0.83
C TYR A 85 -16.72 -12.32 -1.97
N ILE A 86 -16.51 -11.50 -2.99
CA ILE A 86 -17.19 -11.53 -4.28
C ILE A 86 -16.20 -12.12 -5.29
N GLU A 87 -16.61 -13.19 -5.94
CA GLU A 87 -15.92 -13.75 -7.10
C GLU A 87 -16.36 -12.96 -8.34
N ILE A 88 -15.38 -12.41 -9.06
CA ILE A 88 -15.58 -11.63 -10.28
C ILE A 88 -15.09 -12.54 -11.42
N GLU A 89 -16.00 -13.02 -12.24
CA GLU A 89 -15.73 -13.93 -13.35
C GLU A 89 -16.04 -13.23 -14.68
N THR A 90 -15.09 -13.30 -15.60
CA THR A 90 -15.22 -12.84 -16.98
C THR A 90 -14.56 -13.84 -17.91
N ARG A 91 -14.57 -13.57 -19.21
CA ARG A 91 -13.81 -14.38 -20.19
C ARG A 91 -12.29 -14.31 -19.99
N LYS A 92 -11.76 -13.23 -19.41
CA LYS A 92 -10.32 -13.06 -19.15
C LYS A 92 -9.83 -13.84 -17.92
N GLY A 93 -10.72 -14.15 -16.98
CA GLY A 93 -10.32 -14.87 -15.77
C GLY A 93 -11.30 -14.75 -14.61
N ILE A 94 -10.80 -15.15 -13.44
CA ILE A 94 -11.54 -15.11 -12.18
C ILE A 94 -10.70 -14.38 -11.13
N TRP A 95 -11.30 -13.38 -10.51
CA TRP A 95 -10.71 -12.61 -9.42
C TRP A 95 -11.56 -12.67 -8.16
N LYS A 96 -10.97 -12.27 -7.04
CA LYS A 96 -11.66 -12.21 -5.75
C LYS A 96 -11.52 -10.82 -5.15
N HIS A 97 -12.64 -10.23 -4.79
CA HIS A 97 -12.70 -9.01 -4.00
C HIS A 97 -13.23 -9.33 -2.61
N TYR A 98 -12.41 -9.13 -1.58
CA TYR A 98 -12.78 -9.48 -0.21
C TYR A 98 -13.53 -8.35 0.48
N ILE A 99 -14.47 -8.72 1.35
CA ILE A 99 -15.32 -7.82 2.14
C ILE A 99 -15.00 -8.02 3.62
N GLU A 100 -15.20 -6.98 4.44
CA GLU A 100 -15.01 -7.04 5.89
C GLU A 100 -15.93 -8.09 6.53
N TYR A 101 -15.53 -8.64 7.68
CA TYR A 101 -16.44 -9.44 8.50
C TYR A 101 -17.64 -8.62 8.94
N GLY A 102 -18.84 -9.11 8.67
CA GLY A 102 -20.06 -8.36 9.01
C GLY A 102 -20.26 -7.10 8.15
N GLY A 103 -19.50 -6.94 7.06
CA GLY A 103 -19.61 -5.82 6.15
C GLY A 103 -21.03 -5.67 5.60
N ARG A 104 -21.50 -4.42 5.49
CA ARG A 104 -22.75 -4.05 4.85
C ARG A 104 -22.62 -2.66 4.23
N GLY A 105 -23.33 -2.43 3.13
CA GLY A 105 -23.39 -1.14 2.46
C GLY A 105 -22.56 -1.10 1.18
N VAL A 106 -22.31 0.09 0.66
CA VAL A 106 -21.61 0.32 -0.60
C VAL A 106 -20.11 0.02 -0.46
N ARG A 107 -19.58 -0.74 -1.43
CA ARG A 107 -18.16 -1.02 -1.67
C ARG A 107 -17.83 -0.76 -3.13
N TYR A 108 -16.57 -0.48 -3.42
CA TYR A 108 -16.12 -0.22 -4.79
C TYR A 108 -15.36 -1.43 -5.30
N LEU A 109 -15.93 -2.15 -6.26
CA LEU A 109 -15.25 -3.21 -6.99
C LEU A 109 -14.38 -2.59 -8.08
N ASN A 110 -13.25 -3.23 -8.37
CA ASN A 110 -12.35 -2.83 -9.46
C ASN A 110 -12.47 -3.83 -10.61
N PHE A 111 -12.90 -3.37 -11.78
CA PHE A 111 -13.07 -4.16 -13.00
C PHE A 111 -12.01 -3.84 -14.07
N SER A 112 -11.02 -3.03 -13.74
CA SER A 112 -9.98 -2.57 -14.67
C SER A 112 -9.22 -3.75 -15.27
N ASP A 113 -9.09 -3.80 -16.60
CA ASP A 113 -8.48 -4.89 -17.38
C ASP A 113 -9.11 -6.29 -17.17
N MET A 114 -10.32 -6.38 -16.62
CA MET A 114 -10.98 -7.67 -16.38
C MET A 114 -11.90 -8.12 -17.51
N PHE A 115 -12.26 -7.25 -18.45
CA PHE A 115 -13.22 -7.58 -19.50
C PHE A 115 -12.63 -7.40 -20.90
N ASP A 116 -13.31 -7.97 -21.89
CA ASP A 116 -13.01 -7.83 -23.31
C ASP A 116 -14.14 -7.07 -24.03
N ALA A 117 -13.88 -6.66 -25.26
CA ALA A 117 -14.83 -5.88 -26.06
C ALA A 117 -16.03 -6.72 -26.54
N GLU A 118 -15.94 -8.05 -26.50
CA GLU A 118 -16.96 -8.96 -27.04
C GLU A 118 -18.12 -9.16 -26.06
N SER A 119 -17.84 -9.60 -24.82
CA SER A 119 -18.91 -9.87 -23.84
C SER A 119 -19.28 -8.62 -23.06
N ARG A 120 -18.29 -7.89 -22.54
CA ARG A 120 -18.46 -6.81 -21.55
C ARG A 120 -19.30 -7.21 -20.33
N GLU A 121 -19.48 -8.51 -20.13
CA GLU A 121 -20.26 -9.10 -19.05
C GLU A 121 -19.33 -9.48 -17.90
N ILE A 122 -19.72 -9.05 -16.71
CA ILE A 122 -19.02 -9.32 -15.46
C ILE A 122 -19.97 -10.10 -14.57
N PHE A 123 -19.63 -11.36 -14.31
CA PHE A 123 -20.39 -12.23 -13.44
C PHE A 123 -19.87 -12.06 -12.01
N LEU A 124 -20.77 -11.67 -11.11
CA LEU A 124 -20.51 -11.50 -9.69
C LEU A 124 -21.17 -12.63 -8.90
N ARG A 125 -20.37 -13.38 -8.14
CA ARG A 125 -20.86 -14.42 -7.23
C ARG A 125 -20.45 -14.12 -5.80
N GLY A 126 -21.44 -13.88 -4.96
CA GLY A 126 -21.22 -13.68 -3.54
C GLY A 126 -20.86 -15.00 -2.82
N ARG A 127 -19.75 -15.01 -2.09
CA ARG A 127 -19.33 -16.12 -1.22
C ARG A 127 -19.37 -15.66 0.23
N ARG A 128 -20.47 -16.00 0.90
CA ARG A 128 -20.82 -15.52 2.27
C ARG A 128 -21.17 -14.03 2.31
N VAL A 129 -21.57 -13.48 1.17
CA VAL A 129 -22.08 -12.13 0.97
C VAL A 129 -23.21 -12.22 -0.05
N SER A 130 -24.31 -11.51 0.17
CA SER A 130 -25.40 -11.36 -0.78
C SER A 130 -25.15 -10.15 -1.68
N LEU A 131 -25.61 -10.29 -2.92
CA LEU A 131 -25.60 -9.25 -3.94
C LEU A 131 -27.02 -9.22 -4.51
N GLU A 132 -27.84 -8.29 -4.04
CA GLU A 132 -29.19 -8.10 -4.56
C GLU A 132 -29.16 -7.39 -5.91
N ASN A 133 -30.23 -7.55 -6.69
CA ASN A 133 -30.39 -6.80 -7.92
C ASN A 133 -30.43 -5.30 -7.60
N GLN A 134 -29.61 -4.52 -8.26
CA GLN A 134 -29.42 -3.10 -7.93
C GLN A 134 -28.87 -2.32 -9.11
N GLU A 135 -29.02 -1.00 -9.07
CA GLU A 135 -28.23 -0.12 -9.93
C GLU A 135 -26.80 -0.05 -9.42
N VAL A 136 -25.85 -0.07 -10.36
CA VAL A 136 -24.42 -0.02 -10.09
C VAL A 136 -23.87 1.23 -10.75
N ARG A 137 -23.38 2.16 -9.92
CA ARG A 137 -22.72 3.37 -10.43
C ARG A 137 -21.31 3.02 -10.86
N LEU A 138 -20.94 3.43 -12.06
CA LEU A 138 -19.63 3.21 -12.64
C LEU A 138 -18.86 4.52 -12.72
N THR A 139 -17.65 4.49 -12.18
CA THR A 139 -16.64 5.53 -12.36
C THR A 139 -15.58 4.99 -13.30
N VAL A 140 -15.33 5.70 -14.39
CA VAL A 140 -14.42 5.29 -15.46
C VAL A 140 -13.36 6.37 -15.64
N TYR A 141 -12.10 5.97 -15.69
CA TYR A 141 -10.99 6.86 -16.04
C TYR A 141 -10.25 6.28 -17.23
N PRO A 142 -10.05 7.07 -18.31
CA PRO A 142 -9.24 6.66 -19.44
C PRO A 142 -7.84 6.23 -19.01
N ARG A 143 -7.39 5.06 -19.46
CA ARG A 143 -6.03 4.60 -19.15
C ARG A 143 -5.01 5.39 -19.97
N MET A 144 -4.06 6.01 -19.28
CA MET A 144 -2.90 6.62 -19.93
C MET A 144 -1.87 5.55 -20.33
N SER A 145 -1.33 5.65 -21.55
CA SER A 145 -0.16 4.84 -21.93
C SER A 145 1.10 5.37 -21.23
N LEU A 146 1.97 4.44 -20.82
CA LEU A 146 3.23 4.72 -20.15
C LEU A 146 4.45 4.18 -20.93
N ASP A 147 4.28 3.69 -22.16
CA ASP A 147 5.32 2.95 -22.88
C ASP A 147 6.61 3.78 -23.10
N ASP A 148 6.48 5.09 -23.34
CA ASP A 148 7.61 6.02 -23.54
C ASP A 148 7.83 6.95 -22.35
N LYS A 149 7.33 6.59 -21.16
CA LYS A 149 7.33 7.46 -19.98
C LYS A 149 8.44 7.08 -19.00
N LYS A 150 9.15 8.09 -18.51
CA LYS A 150 10.11 7.91 -17.42
C LYS A 150 9.38 7.84 -16.08
N ILE A 151 9.59 6.76 -15.35
CA ILE A 151 8.90 6.47 -14.08
C ILE A 151 9.91 6.55 -12.93
N LEU A 152 9.73 7.51 -12.05
CA LEU A 152 10.49 7.64 -10.81
C LEU A 152 9.65 7.07 -9.65
N VAL A 153 10.12 6.00 -9.02
CA VAL A 153 9.51 5.42 -7.82
C VAL A 153 10.25 5.92 -6.59
N LEU A 154 9.57 6.70 -5.75
CA LEU A 154 10.06 7.19 -4.47
C LEU A 154 9.54 6.29 -3.35
N ALA A 155 10.44 5.52 -2.73
CA ALA A 155 10.15 4.61 -1.64
C ALA A 155 10.68 5.17 -0.31
N PRO A 156 9.82 5.43 0.69
CA PRO A 156 10.27 5.86 2.01
C PRO A 156 11.23 4.86 2.66
N HIS A 157 10.89 3.57 2.60
CA HIS A 157 11.67 2.47 3.17
C HIS A 157 12.07 1.40 2.14
N ALA A 158 13.01 0.56 2.52
CA ALA A 158 13.50 -0.57 1.72
C ALA A 158 12.49 -1.73 1.71
N ASP A 159 11.43 -1.57 0.92
CA ASP A 159 10.36 -2.54 0.58
C ASP A 159 9.15 -1.85 -0.08
N ASP A 160 8.95 -0.56 0.18
CA ASP A 160 7.77 0.18 -0.30
C ASP A 160 7.64 0.21 -1.82
N ALA A 161 8.76 0.31 -2.56
CA ALA A 161 8.74 0.25 -4.02
C ALA A 161 8.11 -1.06 -4.49
N GLU A 162 8.56 -2.18 -3.92
CA GLU A 162 8.08 -3.51 -4.26
C GLU A 162 6.63 -3.69 -3.83
N LEU A 163 6.28 -3.28 -2.61
CA LEU A 163 4.92 -3.39 -2.08
C LEU A 163 3.93 -2.63 -2.97
N ALA A 164 4.25 -1.40 -3.36
CA ALA A 164 3.33 -0.51 -4.05
C ALA A 164 3.33 -0.67 -5.58
N ALA A 165 4.51 -0.85 -6.20
CA ALA A 165 4.69 -0.55 -7.63
C ALA A 165 5.60 -1.54 -8.38
N TYR A 166 5.92 -2.72 -7.82
CA TYR A 166 6.76 -3.73 -8.48
C TYR A 166 6.30 -4.04 -9.91
N GLY A 167 5.01 -4.34 -10.09
CA GLY A 167 4.49 -4.72 -11.41
C GLY A 167 4.55 -3.58 -12.41
N LEU A 168 4.40 -2.34 -11.94
CA LEU A 168 4.52 -1.14 -12.76
C LEU A 168 5.98 -0.93 -13.20
N TYR A 169 6.93 -0.87 -12.26
CA TYR A 169 8.32 -0.60 -12.63
C TYR A 169 9.00 -1.79 -13.31
N GLU A 170 8.56 -3.04 -13.06
CA GLU A 170 9.02 -4.22 -13.80
C GLU A 170 8.61 -4.11 -15.27
N LYS A 171 7.37 -3.70 -15.55
CA LYS A 171 6.89 -3.58 -16.94
C LYS A 171 7.71 -2.54 -17.72
N TYR A 172 8.12 -1.46 -17.07
CA TYR A 172 8.82 -0.33 -17.69
C TYR A 172 10.26 -0.18 -17.21
N ALA A 173 10.92 -1.29 -16.89
CA ALA A 173 12.22 -1.29 -16.19
C ALA A 173 13.32 -0.48 -16.89
N GLU A 174 13.31 -0.43 -18.23
CA GLU A 174 14.26 0.35 -19.03
C GLU A 174 14.12 1.87 -18.79
N ASN A 175 12.91 2.34 -18.48
CA ASN A 175 12.58 3.75 -18.24
C ASN A 175 12.26 4.04 -16.77
N ALA A 176 12.55 3.11 -15.86
CA ALA A 176 12.27 3.25 -14.44
C ALA A 176 13.51 3.64 -13.64
N MET A 177 13.30 4.44 -12.60
CA MET A 177 14.27 4.72 -11.54
C MET A 177 13.62 4.49 -10.18
N VAL A 178 14.32 3.78 -9.29
CA VAL A 178 13.86 3.50 -7.93
C VAL A 178 14.77 4.23 -6.95
N VAL A 179 14.19 5.11 -6.15
CA VAL A 179 14.90 5.89 -5.13
C VAL A 179 14.32 5.60 -3.77
N THR A 180 15.14 5.05 -2.88
CA THR A 180 14.78 4.87 -1.48
C THR A 180 15.26 6.05 -0.66
N VAL A 181 14.39 6.59 0.21
CA VAL A 181 14.67 7.80 1.00
C VAL A 181 15.46 7.48 2.25
N THR A 182 14.99 6.50 3.02
CA THR A 182 15.59 6.15 4.31
C THR A 182 16.38 4.85 4.25
N ALA A 183 17.38 4.71 5.12
CA ALA A 183 18.10 3.46 5.35
C ALA A 183 17.26 2.41 6.10
N SER A 184 16.09 2.80 6.61
CA SER A 184 15.10 1.92 7.26
C SER A 184 15.65 1.17 8.48
N GLU A 185 16.58 1.80 9.20
CA GLU A 185 17.36 1.17 10.26
C GLU A 185 16.58 1.05 11.58
N ALA A 186 15.59 1.91 11.83
CA ALA A 186 14.97 2.09 13.15
C ALA A 186 13.76 1.19 13.45
N GLY A 187 13.39 0.31 12.51
CA GLY A 187 12.31 -0.67 12.69
C GLY A 187 12.52 -1.65 13.87
N ARG A 188 11.61 -2.62 14.03
CA ARG A 188 11.68 -3.59 15.14
C ARG A 188 13.08 -4.22 15.24
N PHE A 189 13.60 -4.30 16.47
CA PHE A 189 14.84 -5.01 16.77
C PHE A 189 14.69 -6.50 16.42
N HIS A 190 15.32 -6.90 15.32
CA HIS A 190 15.05 -8.16 14.65
C HIS A 190 16.04 -9.27 15.04
N TYR A 191 17.29 -8.91 15.34
CA TYR A 191 18.43 -9.84 15.46
C TYR A 191 18.83 -10.15 16.90
N GLU A 192 17.85 -10.48 17.77
CA GLU A 192 18.07 -10.83 19.20
C GLU A 192 18.90 -12.10 19.44
N ASN A 193 19.17 -12.86 18.39
CA ASN A 193 20.06 -14.02 18.42
C ASN A 193 21.53 -13.64 18.22
N LEU A 194 21.81 -12.49 17.60
CA LEU A 194 23.16 -12.00 17.31
C LEU A 194 23.56 -10.87 18.27
N PHE A 195 22.60 -10.03 18.64
CA PHE A 195 22.82 -8.84 19.44
C PHE A 195 21.92 -8.79 20.66
N SER A 196 22.46 -8.35 21.78
CA SER A 196 21.76 -8.18 23.04
C SER A 196 21.11 -6.80 23.16
N LYS A 197 19.77 -6.78 23.22
CA LYS A 197 18.98 -5.59 23.58
C LYS A 197 19.36 -4.95 24.92
N ARG A 198 20.00 -5.72 25.80
CA ARG A 198 20.41 -5.26 27.14
C ARG A 198 21.78 -4.59 27.13
N CYS A 199 22.54 -4.72 26.04
CA CYS A 199 23.83 -4.08 25.84
C CYS A 199 23.64 -2.88 24.90
N PRO A 200 23.83 -1.63 25.37
CA PRO A 200 23.63 -0.44 24.54
C PRO A 200 24.48 -0.44 23.26
N THR A 201 25.74 -0.88 23.34
CA THR A 201 26.65 -0.93 22.20
C THR A 201 26.17 -1.91 21.13
N GLU A 202 25.83 -3.14 21.50
CA GLU A 202 25.27 -4.14 20.57
C GLU A 202 23.90 -3.71 20.03
N THR A 203 23.15 -2.93 20.80
CA THR A 203 21.87 -2.39 20.33
C THR A 203 22.08 -1.41 19.18
N LYS A 204 23.03 -0.49 19.30
CA LYS A 204 23.40 0.42 18.19
C LYS A 204 23.95 -0.36 17.00
N GLU A 205 24.82 -1.34 17.25
CA GLU A 205 25.39 -2.19 16.21
C GLU A 205 24.32 -2.96 15.43
N GLN A 206 23.32 -3.52 16.11
CA GLN A 206 22.20 -4.18 15.45
C GLN A 206 21.50 -3.24 14.47
N TYR A 207 21.14 -2.03 14.90
CA TYR A 207 20.44 -1.09 14.04
C TYR A 207 21.32 -0.66 12.85
N LEU A 208 22.63 -0.48 13.06
CA LEU A 208 23.57 -0.19 11.98
C LEU A 208 23.61 -1.32 10.94
N GLU A 209 23.76 -2.57 11.39
CA GLU A 209 23.81 -3.73 10.50
C GLU A 209 22.48 -3.98 9.79
N LYS A 210 21.36 -3.74 10.47
CA LYS A 210 20.02 -3.76 9.85
C LYS A 210 19.90 -2.71 8.76
N GLY A 211 20.29 -1.47 9.02
CA GLY A 211 20.31 -0.41 8.02
C GLY A 211 21.20 -0.77 6.82
N ARG A 212 22.42 -1.27 7.06
CA ARG A 212 23.34 -1.71 6.00
C ARG A 212 22.72 -2.80 5.13
N MET A 213 22.09 -3.79 5.75
CA MET A 213 21.42 -4.87 5.03
C MET A 213 20.21 -4.37 4.23
N ARG A 214 19.39 -3.47 4.80
CA ARG A 214 18.22 -2.90 4.12
C ARG A 214 18.61 -1.96 2.97
N VAL A 215 19.72 -1.22 3.09
CA VAL A 215 20.34 -0.49 1.98
C VAL A 215 20.72 -1.45 0.84
N TRP A 216 21.33 -2.59 1.16
CA TRP A 216 21.62 -3.60 0.14
C TRP A 216 20.34 -4.12 -0.52
N ASN A 217 19.28 -4.36 0.26
CA ASN A 217 18.00 -4.75 -0.30
C ASN A 217 17.43 -3.69 -1.26
N SER A 218 17.41 -2.41 -0.88
CA SER A 218 16.90 -1.34 -1.74
C SER A 218 17.70 -1.18 -3.04
N LEU A 219 19.01 -1.47 -3.01
CA LEU A 219 19.89 -1.36 -4.17
C LEU A 219 19.86 -2.58 -5.11
N THR A 220 19.45 -3.74 -4.61
CA THR A 220 19.60 -5.01 -5.36
C THR A 220 18.27 -5.65 -5.74
N VAL A 221 17.21 -5.46 -4.97
CA VAL A 221 15.90 -6.05 -5.29
C VAL A 221 15.31 -5.50 -6.59
N PRO A 222 15.40 -4.19 -6.91
CA PRO A 222 14.89 -3.69 -8.20
C PRO A 222 15.63 -4.28 -9.42
N LEU A 223 16.86 -4.81 -9.26
CA LEU A 223 17.56 -5.54 -10.32
C LEU A 223 16.80 -6.80 -10.74
N LEU A 224 16.04 -7.43 -9.84
CA LEU A 224 15.21 -8.60 -10.15
C LEU A 224 14.07 -8.27 -11.14
N ALA A 225 13.67 -7.00 -11.20
CA ALA A 225 12.71 -6.48 -12.16
C ALA A 225 13.36 -5.97 -13.45
N GLY A 226 14.70 -6.00 -13.54
CA GLY A 226 15.47 -5.52 -14.69
C GLY A 226 15.83 -4.04 -14.66
N VAL A 227 15.57 -3.32 -13.56
CA VAL A 227 15.97 -1.90 -13.44
C VAL A 227 17.49 -1.83 -13.43
N SER A 228 18.08 -0.93 -14.24
CA SER A 228 19.54 -0.73 -14.27
C SER A 228 20.05 -0.27 -12.90
N SER A 229 21.22 -0.76 -12.46
CA SER A 229 21.87 -0.29 -11.23
C SER A 229 22.21 1.21 -11.26
N GLU A 230 22.29 1.81 -12.45
CA GLU A 230 22.47 3.26 -12.60
C GLU A 230 21.20 4.06 -12.26
N ASN A 231 20.04 3.41 -12.29
CA ASN A 231 18.73 3.95 -11.98
C ASN A 231 18.19 3.44 -10.63
N ILE A 232 19.07 2.99 -9.72
CA ILE A 232 18.71 2.63 -8.36
C ILE A 232 19.56 3.46 -7.39
N LEU A 233 18.89 4.15 -6.47
CA LEU A 233 19.53 5.10 -5.58
C LEU A 233 18.99 4.99 -4.15
N GLN A 234 19.87 5.15 -3.17
CA GLN A 234 19.53 5.25 -1.76
C GLN A 234 20.02 6.59 -1.21
N LEU A 235 19.10 7.42 -0.71
CA LEU A 235 19.38 8.75 -0.15
C LEU A 235 19.94 8.69 1.28
N GLY A 236 19.75 7.57 1.99
CA GLY A 236 20.44 7.27 3.25
C GLY A 236 19.98 8.07 4.46
N PHE A 237 18.85 8.80 4.38
CA PHE A 237 18.26 9.48 5.53
C PHE A 237 17.82 8.46 6.59
N PHE A 238 17.60 8.92 7.81
CA PHE A 238 17.31 8.01 8.92
C PHE A 238 15.82 7.74 9.07
N ASP A 239 15.49 6.48 9.30
CA ASP A 239 14.12 6.02 9.54
C ASP A 239 13.51 6.74 10.74
N THR A 240 12.21 7.07 10.66
CA THR A 240 11.40 7.81 11.64
C THR A 240 11.76 9.29 11.83
N THR A 241 12.76 9.81 11.11
CA THR A 241 13.24 11.19 11.33
C THR A 241 12.59 12.23 10.41
N LEU A 242 11.97 11.84 9.29
CA LEU A 242 11.57 12.79 8.24
C LEU A 242 10.58 13.86 8.73
N LYS A 243 9.68 13.49 9.64
CA LYS A 243 8.78 14.44 10.29
C LYS A 243 9.52 15.48 11.13
N THR A 244 10.57 15.07 11.82
CA THR A 244 11.39 15.97 12.64
C THR A 244 12.21 16.91 11.75
N LEU A 245 12.75 16.40 10.63
CA LEU A 245 13.40 17.22 9.61
C LEU A 245 12.44 18.31 9.14
N TYR A 246 11.24 17.92 8.68
CA TYR A 246 10.23 18.86 8.17
C TYR A 246 9.86 19.96 9.18
N ARG A 247 9.73 19.62 10.47
CA ARG A 247 9.40 20.59 11.54
C ARG A 247 10.57 21.52 11.90
N HIS A 248 11.80 21.12 11.61
CA HIS A 248 13.01 21.84 11.96
C HIS A 248 13.98 21.85 10.77
N PRO A 249 13.63 22.54 9.67
CA PRO A 249 14.26 22.31 8.38
C PRO A 249 15.76 22.64 8.34
N GLU A 250 16.21 23.56 9.19
CA GLU A 250 17.61 23.97 9.32
C GLU A 250 18.43 23.10 10.28
N ARG A 251 17.79 22.23 11.07
CA ARG A 251 18.49 21.44 12.09
C ARG A 251 18.97 20.12 11.50
N GLU A 252 20.23 19.82 11.76
CA GLU A 252 20.76 18.46 11.64
C GLU A 252 20.10 17.55 12.68
N ILE A 253 19.38 16.54 12.21
CA ILE A 253 18.69 15.54 13.04
C ILE A 253 19.43 14.22 12.92
N PRO A 254 20.07 13.72 14.00
CA PRO A 254 20.73 12.43 13.97
C PRO A 254 19.73 11.27 14.02
N SER A 255 20.17 10.08 13.60
CA SER A 255 19.43 8.84 13.84
C SER A 255 19.17 8.65 15.33
N ALA A 256 17.90 8.40 15.68
CA ALA A 256 17.51 8.09 17.05
C ALA A 256 18.12 6.78 17.58
N LYS A 257 18.66 5.93 16.69
CA LYS A 257 19.28 4.65 17.04
C LYS A 257 20.80 4.69 17.03
N LEU A 258 21.39 5.50 16.16
CA LEU A 258 22.84 5.49 15.93
C LEU A 258 23.56 6.72 16.50
N GLU A 259 22.82 7.78 16.86
CA GLU A 259 23.38 9.04 17.38
C GLU A 259 24.39 9.70 16.43
N THR A 260 24.19 9.53 15.12
CA THR A 260 24.97 10.18 14.06
C THR A 260 24.05 10.90 13.08
N ALA A 261 24.51 12.02 12.55
CA ALA A 261 23.86 12.77 11.47
C ALA A 261 24.52 12.49 10.10
N ASP A 262 25.57 11.67 10.05
CA ASP A 262 26.22 11.31 8.78
C ASP A 262 25.38 10.31 7.98
N VAL A 263 24.54 10.81 7.06
CA VAL A 263 23.75 9.99 6.12
C VAL A 263 24.64 9.23 5.13
N GLY A 264 25.90 9.65 4.94
CA GLY A 264 26.87 9.01 4.07
C GLY A 264 27.18 7.56 4.47
N ILE A 265 26.96 7.19 5.73
CA ILE A 265 27.14 5.81 6.20
C ILE A 265 26.27 4.80 5.44
N PHE A 266 25.14 5.25 4.88
CA PHE A 266 24.17 4.45 4.15
C PHE A 266 24.18 4.70 2.63
N ARG A 267 25.08 5.56 2.12
CA ARG A 267 25.19 5.87 0.68
C ARG A 267 26.33 5.13 -0.02
N ARG A 268 27.28 4.56 0.73
CA ARG A 268 28.52 3.96 0.19
C ARG A 268 28.31 2.88 -0.88
N ALA A 269 27.16 2.22 -0.89
CA ALA A 269 26.86 1.13 -1.82
C ALA A 269 26.22 1.60 -3.13
N ASN A 270 25.82 2.89 -3.23
CA ASN A 270 25.23 3.44 -4.46
C ASN A 270 26.16 3.25 -5.66
N LYS A 271 25.57 2.88 -6.80
CA LYS A 271 26.24 2.78 -8.10
C LYS A 271 25.74 3.78 -9.13
N SER A 272 24.59 4.41 -8.87
CA SER A 272 24.06 5.47 -9.72
C SER A 272 25.02 6.66 -9.78
N PRO A 273 25.33 7.21 -10.98
CA PRO A 273 26.09 8.45 -11.13
C PRO A 273 25.44 9.63 -10.40
N ILE A 274 24.11 9.63 -10.25
CA ILE A 274 23.38 10.65 -9.49
C ILE A 274 23.83 10.69 -8.01
N SER A 275 24.38 9.60 -7.47
CA SER A 275 24.87 9.60 -6.09
C SER A 275 26.02 10.56 -5.83
N GLU A 276 26.79 10.95 -6.85
CA GLU A 276 27.95 11.84 -6.73
C GLU A 276 27.55 13.29 -6.43
N GLY A 277 26.34 13.71 -6.81
CA GLY A 277 25.82 15.06 -6.60
C GLY A 277 24.99 15.23 -5.33
N LEU A 278 24.89 14.20 -4.48
CA LEU A 278 24.03 14.26 -3.30
C LEU A 278 24.65 15.08 -2.15
N HIS A 279 23.84 15.96 -1.56
CA HIS A 279 24.13 16.71 -0.34
C HIS A 279 24.09 15.83 0.90
N GLY A 280 25.07 15.98 1.80
CA GLY A 280 25.34 15.06 2.92
C GLY A 280 24.75 15.42 4.28
N GLY A 281 23.96 16.48 4.41
CA GLY A 281 23.31 16.87 5.66
C GLY A 281 22.06 16.04 5.96
N SER A 282 21.84 15.76 7.24
CA SER A 282 20.62 15.15 7.78
C SER A 282 19.65 16.25 8.23
N ASN A 283 19.26 17.11 7.30
CA ASN A 283 18.32 18.21 7.49
C ASN A 283 17.27 18.21 6.35
N TRP A 284 16.19 18.99 6.49
CA TRP A 284 15.11 18.99 5.49
C TRP A 284 15.53 19.62 4.16
N HIS A 285 16.32 20.69 4.21
CA HIS A 285 16.79 21.37 3.01
C HIS A 285 17.62 20.42 2.14
N ASP A 286 18.54 19.67 2.73
CA ASP A 286 19.34 18.67 2.01
C ASP A 286 18.46 17.53 1.47
N LEU A 287 17.39 17.13 2.15
CA LEU A 287 16.44 16.14 1.61
C LEU A 287 15.73 16.67 0.36
N VAL A 288 15.16 17.87 0.44
CA VAL A 288 14.47 18.52 -0.69
C VAL A 288 15.44 18.77 -1.85
N ASP A 289 16.67 19.18 -1.56
CA ASP A 289 17.70 19.46 -2.56
C ASP A 289 18.15 18.18 -3.26
N ASN A 290 18.32 17.08 -2.52
CA ASN A 290 18.59 15.77 -3.10
C ASN A 290 17.43 15.27 -3.97
N MET A 291 16.17 15.45 -3.54
CA MET A 291 15.01 15.11 -4.36
C MET A 291 14.92 15.96 -5.63
N ALA A 292 15.19 17.26 -5.53
CA ALA A 292 15.22 18.17 -6.67
C ALA A 292 16.32 17.74 -7.66
N TYR A 293 17.51 17.43 -7.17
CA TYR A 293 18.61 16.96 -8.00
C TYR A 293 18.28 15.66 -8.74
N VAL A 294 17.65 14.69 -8.07
CA VAL A 294 17.15 13.46 -8.71
C VAL A 294 16.13 13.75 -9.80
N ILE A 295 15.12 14.59 -9.51
CA ILE A 295 14.05 14.93 -10.47
C ILE A 295 14.62 15.68 -11.67
N GLU A 296 15.52 16.64 -11.46
CA GLU A 296 16.16 17.41 -12.52
C GLU A 296 17.05 16.52 -13.41
N SER A 297 17.80 15.60 -12.80
CA SER A 297 18.70 14.68 -13.52
C SER A 297 17.92 13.65 -14.35
N PHE A 298 16.90 13.03 -13.75
CA PHE A 298 16.16 11.94 -14.39
C PHE A 298 15.05 12.44 -15.34
N ARG A 299 14.42 13.58 -14.99
CA ARG A 299 13.28 14.20 -15.69
C ARG A 299 12.09 13.24 -15.86
N PRO A 300 11.47 12.78 -14.75
CA PRO A 300 10.36 11.83 -14.82
C PRO A 300 9.10 12.44 -15.45
N ASP A 301 8.34 11.62 -16.17
CA ASP A 301 6.97 11.91 -16.56
C ASP A 301 5.96 11.45 -15.49
N VAL A 302 6.33 10.43 -14.72
CA VAL A 302 5.50 9.87 -13.65
C VAL A 302 6.36 9.74 -12.39
N ILE A 303 5.86 10.28 -11.28
CA ILE A 303 6.48 10.12 -9.95
C ILE A 303 5.54 9.30 -9.09
N VAL A 304 5.93 8.06 -8.80
CA VAL A 304 5.21 7.14 -7.91
C VAL A 304 5.68 7.38 -6.48
N THR A 305 4.78 7.78 -5.58
CA THR A 305 5.12 8.16 -4.20
C THR A 305 3.93 7.90 -3.27
N PRO A 306 4.08 7.74 -1.94
CA PRO A 306 2.94 7.49 -1.07
C PRO A 306 1.92 8.64 -1.06
N SER A 307 0.65 8.33 -0.82
CA SER A 307 -0.41 9.32 -0.63
C SER A 307 -0.26 9.96 0.76
N PRO A 308 0.07 11.26 0.86
CA PRO A 308 0.26 11.92 2.15
C PRO A 308 -1.04 12.10 2.95
N ASN A 309 -2.20 11.92 2.30
CA ASN A 309 -3.50 12.06 2.96
C ASN A 309 -4.09 10.73 3.44
N ILE A 310 -3.82 9.65 2.72
CA ILE A 310 -4.39 8.32 3.01
C ILE A 310 -3.41 7.48 3.83
N ASP A 311 -2.12 7.52 3.48
CA ASP A 311 -1.09 6.79 4.22
C ASP A 311 -0.83 7.44 5.58
N VAL A 312 -0.83 6.65 6.64
CA VAL A 312 -0.70 7.13 8.02
C VAL A 312 0.75 7.20 8.50
N HIS A 313 1.69 6.59 7.78
CA HIS A 313 3.09 6.58 8.19
C HIS A 313 3.74 7.94 7.93
N THR A 314 4.38 8.53 8.93
CA THR A 314 4.88 9.91 8.83
C THR A 314 6.01 10.06 7.83
N ASP A 315 6.89 9.06 7.69
CA ASP A 315 7.93 9.10 6.66
C ASP A 315 7.35 8.97 5.24
N HIS A 316 6.23 8.25 5.08
CA HIS A 316 5.53 8.17 3.79
C HIS A 316 4.97 9.54 3.41
N GLN A 317 4.31 10.19 4.36
CA GLN A 317 3.80 11.55 4.19
C GLN A 317 4.92 12.54 3.84
N CYS A 318 6.01 12.54 4.63
CA CYS A 318 7.11 13.48 4.44
C CYS A 318 7.92 13.22 3.16
N THR A 319 8.00 11.97 2.69
CA THR A 319 8.62 11.66 1.39
C THR A 319 7.91 12.39 0.26
N THR A 320 6.57 12.31 0.22
CA THR A 320 5.80 13.03 -0.80
C THR A 320 5.83 14.53 -0.61
N ILE A 321 5.82 15.03 0.62
CA ILE A 321 5.95 16.48 0.87
C ILE A 321 7.29 17.00 0.35
N ALA A 322 8.40 16.31 0.63
CA ALA A 322 9.72 16.68 0.11
C ALA A 322 9.75 16.66 -1.43
N ALA A 323 9.14 15.65 -2.05
CA ALA A 323 9.08 15.56 -3.51
C ALA A 323 8.27 16.71 -4.12
N VAL A 324 7.15 17.07 -3.51
CA VAL A 324 6.31 18.19 -3.94
C VAL A 324 7.03 19.53 -3.74
N GLU A 325 7.75 19.73 -2.62
CA GLU A 325 8.60 20.91 -2.43
C GLU A 325 9.75 20.99 -3.44
N ALA A 326 10.38 19.87 -3.77
CA ALA A 326 11.38 19.79 -4.82
C ALA A 326 10.82 20.17 -6.20
N LEU A 327 9.62 19.69 -6.56
CA LEU A 327 8.92 20.09 -7.79
C LEU A 327 8.66 21.59 -7.83
N LYS A 328 8.25 22.20 -6.70
CA LYS A 328 8.08 23.66 -6.58
C LYS A 328 9.40 24.40 -6.75
N LYS A 329 10.47 23.95 -6.07
CA LYS A 329 11.81 24.54 -6.16
C LYS A 329 12.31 24.57 -7.61
N LEU A 330 12.04 23.53 -8.38
CA LEU A 330 12.43 23.41 -9.79
C LEU A 330 11.49 24.11 -10.77
N ASN A 331 10.33 24.61 -10.33
CA ASN A 331 9.22 25.01 -11.21
C ASN A 331 8.85 23.89 -12.22
N TYR A 332 8.94 22.62 -11.80
CA TYR A 332 8.72 21.47 -12.67
C TYR A 332 7.21 21.22 -12.82
N THR A 333 6.65 21.36 -14.03
CA THR A 333 5.20 21.33 -14.27
C THR A 333 4.72 20.13 -15.08
N ASN A 334 5.64 19.37 -15.67
CA ASN A 334 5.30 18.27 -16.55
C ASN A 334 5.04 16.97 -15.76
N GLY A 335 4.14 16.13 -16.28
CA GLY A 335 3.92 14.79 -15.75
C GLY A 335 2.85 14.70 -14.64
N SER A 336 2.83 13.55 -13.97
CA SER A 336 1.83 13.22 -12.95
C SER A 336 2.43 12.53 -11.73
N LEU A 337 1.90 12.82 -10.56
CA LEU A 337 2.11 12.06 -9.34
C LEU A 337 1.16 10.85 -9.33
N PHE A 338 1.70 9.67 -9.04
CA PHE A 338 0.97 8.42 -8.85
C PHE A 338 1.03 8.06 -7.37
N LEU A 339 -0.02 8.39 -6.64
CA LEU A 339 -0.07 8.26 -5.18
C LEU A 339 -0.54 6.86 -4.77
N TYR A 340 0.25 6.14 -3.98
CA TYR A 340 -0.10 4.80 -3.46
C TYR A 340 -0.32 4.79 -1.95
N THR A 341 -0.89 3.72 -1.39
CA THR A 341 -1.05 3.55 0.06
C THR A 341 -0.50 2.21 0.50
N VAL A 342 0.42 2.21 1.47
CA VAL A 342 0.92 0.99 2.14
C VAL A 342 0.34 0.90 3.55
N HIS A 343 0.43 1.96 4.33
CA HIS A 343 -0.09 1.98 5.70
C HIS A 343 -1.41 2.74 5.76
N TYR A 344 -2.52 1.99 5.70
CA TYR A 344 -3.84 2.55 5.96
C TYR A 344 -4.12 2.63 7.49
N LEU A 345 -5.28 3.18 7.89
CA LEU A 345 -5.68 3.36 9.31
C LEU A 345 -5.44 2.11 10.18
N THR A 346 -5.65 0.92 9.62
CA THR A 346 -5.25 -0.35 10.23
C THR A 346 -4.54 -1.23 9.20
N ASP A 347 -3.75 -2.18 9.72
CA ASP A 347 -3.04 -3.21 8.95
C ASP A 347 -3.95 -4.27 8.32
N ASP A 348 -5.26 -4.05 8.29
CA ASP A 348 -6.23 -4.98 7.70
C ASP A 348 -6.49 -4.69 6.23
N TYR A 349 -6.10 -3.51 5.75
CA TYR A 349 -6.23 -3.13 4.35
C TYR A 349 -4.87 -3.23 3.62
N PRO A 350 -4.78 -3.82 2.42
CA PRO A 350 -5.86 -4.44 1.65
C PRO A 350 -6.30 -5.80 2.20
N LEU A 351 -7.56 -6.14 1.99
CA LEU A 351 -8.15 -7.40 2.47
C LEU A 351 -7.85 -8.60 1.56
N GLY A 352 -7.81 -9.78 2.19
CA GLY A 352 -7.79 -11.07 1.51
C GLY A 352 -6.41 -11.58 1.12
N ASN A 353 -6.42 -12.73 0.45
CA ASN A 353 -5.22 -13.49 0.10
C ASN A 353 -4.49 -12.92 -1.13
N VAL A 354 -3.28 -13.42 -1.36
CA VAL A 354 -2.48 -13.15 -2.55
C VAL A 354 -3.30 -13.34 -3.84
N GLY A 355 -3.18 -12.39 -4.76
CA GLY A 355 -3.87 -12.37 -6.05
C GLY A 355 -5.30 -11.84 -6.01
N ALA A 356 -5.80 -11.41 -4.85
CA ALA A 356 -7.06 -10.67 -4.78
C ALA A 356 -6.95 -9.29 -5.44
N THR A 357 -8.10 -8.72 -5.78
CA THR A 357 -8.20 -7.39 -6.38
C THR A 357 -7.95 -6.30 -5.34
N LEU A 358 -7.16 -5.29 -5.71
CA LEU A 358 -7.02 -4.05 -4.96
C LEU A 358 -8.00 -3.00 -5.51
N SER A 359 -8.65 -2.26 -4.62
CA SER A 359 -9.62 -1.22 -4.98
C SER A 359 -9.47 0.00 -4.06
N LEU A 360 -10.54 0.76 -3.86
CA LEU A 360 -10.58 1.87 -2.91
C LEU A 360 -10.62 1.36 -1.46
N PRO A 361 -9.84 1.96 -0.54
CA PRO A 361 -9.93 1.65 0.88
C PRO A 361 -11.28 2.08 1.49
N PRO A 362 -11.57 1.67 2.73
CA PRO A 362 -12.65 2.27 3.49
C PRO A 362 -12.52 3.79 3.53
N PHE A 363 -13.60 4.52 3.31
CA PHE A 363 -13.62 5.96 3.48
C PHE A 363 -15.03 6.42 3.80
N PHE A 364 -15.15 7.30 4.79
CA PHE A 364 -16.43 7.74 5.31
C PHE A 364 -16.46 9.26 5.27
N SER A 365 -17.56 9.81 4.74
CA SER A 365 -17.77 11.25 4.69
C SER A 365 -17.99 11.78 6.12
N GLU A 366 -16.98 12.45 6.66
CA GLU A 366 -17.02 13.22 7.91
C GLU A 366 -16.72 14.70 7.60
N GLU A 367 -17.05 15.63 8.49
CA GLU A 367 -16.72 17.05 8.29
C GLU A 367 -15.20 17.23 8.07
N GLY A 368 -14.83 17.86 6.96
CA GLY A 368 -13.42 18.06 6.57
C GLY A 368 -12.73 16.86 5.88
N SER A 369 -13.47 15.79 5.58
CA SER A 369 -12.96 14.62 4.85
C SER A 369 -12.84 14.84 3.34
N SER A 370 -13.65 15.72 2.74
CA SER A 370 -13.59 16.04 1.30
C SER A 370 -12.22 16.57 0.86
N ASP A 371 -11.52 17.28 1.74
CA ASP A 371 -10.18 17.82 1.47
C ASP A 371 -9.08 16.75 1.58
N MET A 372 -9.38 15.56 2.13
CA MET A 372 -8.41 14.46 2.24
C MET A 372 -8.21 13.73 0.91
N LEU A 373 -9.19 13.77 0.00
CA LEU A 373 -9.16 13.03 -1.27
C LEU A 373 -9.03 13.99 -2.44
N TYR A 374 -7.80 14.31 -2.82
CA TYR A 374 -7.49 15.12 -3.99
C TYR A 374 -6.76 14.31 -5.06
N PHE A 375 -7.43 14.06 -6.18
CA PHE A 375 -6.88 13.44 -7.38
C PHE A 375 -7.80 13.72 -8.58
N HIS A 376 -7.25 13.66 -9.79
CA HIS A 376 -8.03 13.87 -11.03
C HIS A 376 -8.43 12.55 -11.70
N SER A 377 -7.66 11.49 -11.46
CA SER A 377 -8.00 10.17 -11.97
C SER A 377 -7.44 9.06 -11.09
N ILE A 378 -7.82 7.83 -11.41
CA ILE A 378 -7.29 6.62 -10.78
C ILE A 378 -6.67 5.76 -11.87
N TYR A 379 -5.45 5.29 -11.62
CA TYR A 379 -4.74 4.36 -12.49
C TYR A 379 -4.65 2.99 -11.80
N SER A 380 -5.26 1.98 -12.41
CA SER A 380 -5.15 0.59 -11.95
C SER A 380 -4.28 -0.19 -12.94
N HIS A 381 -3.04 -0.47 -12.52
CA HIS A 381 -2.06 -1.25 -13.29
C HIS A 381 -2.34 -2.75 -13.14
N PRO A 382 -2.60 -3.50 -14.22
CA PRO A 382 -2.85 -4.93 -14.11
C PRO A 382 -1.54 -5.69 -13.82
N VAL A 383 -1.62 -6.69 -12.94
CA VAL A 383 -0.48 -7.52 -12.56
C VAL A 383 -0.86 -8.98 -12.79
N ASP A 384 -0.33 -9.55 -13.88
CA ASP A 384 -0.57 -10.94 -14.23
C ASP A 384 0.01 -11.91 -13.19
N LYS A 385 -0.35 -13.20 -13.30
CA LYS A 385 0.09 -14.19 -12.31
C LYS A 385 1.61 -14.39 -12.29
N LYS A 386 2.28 -14.22 -13.42
CA LYS A 386 3.73 -14.38 -13.52
C LYS A 386 4.45 -13.23 -12.81
N THR A 387 4.02 -12.00 -13.04
CA THR A 387 4.53 -10.82 -12.31
C THR A 387 4.19 -10.88 -10.83
N GLN A 388 2.99 -11.35 -10.43
CA GLN A 388 2.67 -11.57 -9.02
C GLN A 388 3.67 -12.54 -8.35
N ASN A 389 4.06 -13.62 -9.04
CA ASN A 389 5.06 -14.55 -8.52
C ASN A 389 6.45 -13.90 -8.42
N ARG A 390 6.85 -13.08 -9.39
CA ARG A 390 8.12 -12.33 -9.34
C ARG A 390 8.12 -11.28 -8.23
N LYS A 391 7.02 -10.55 -8.06
CA LYS A 391 6.78 -9.63 -6.93
C LYS A 391 6.91 -10.34 -5.59
N LEU A 392 6.34 -11.54 -5.46
CA LEU A 392 6.48 -12.35 -4.25
C LEU A 392 7.94 -12.71 -3.96
N LEU A 393 8.72 -13.09 -4.99
CA LEU A 393 10.15 -13.39 -4.84
C LEU A 393 10.99 -12.15 -4.52
N ALA A 394 10.64 -11.00 -5.10
CA ALA A 394 11.28 -9.72 -4.78
C ALA A 394 11.04 -9.31 -3.33
N LEU A 395 9.81 -9.46 -2.84
CA LEU A 395 9.49 -9.27 -1.43
C LEU A 395 10.19 -10.31 -0.56
N ASP A 396 10.26 -11.58 -0.97
CA ASP A 396 11.05 -12.57 -0.24
C ASP A 396 12.53 -12.17 -0.15
N ALA A 397 13.12 -11.51 -1.14
CA ALA A 397 14.50 -11.03 -1.09
C ALA A 397 14.75 -9.93 -0.03
N MET A 398 13.70 -9.32 0.53
CA MET A 398 13.78 -8.40 1.65
C MET A 398 14.05 -9.19 2.95
N ASN A 399 15.29 -9.14 3.45
CA ASN A 399 15.70 -10.03 4.53
C ASN A 399 15.05 -9.68 5.88
N ASP A 400 14.79 -8.39 6.13
CA ASP A 400 14.26 -7.91 7.42
C ASP A 400 12.78 -8.26 7.65
N ILE A 401 12.04 -8.58 6.58
CA ILE A 401 10.65 -9.04 6.66
C ILE A 401 10.54 -10.57 6.85
N ARG A 402 11.65 -11.31 6.69
CA ARG A 402 11.67 -12.76 6.96
C ARG A 402 11.70 -13.04 8.47
N PRO A 403 11.05 -14.10 8.96
CA PRO A 403 11.20 -14.50 10.36
C PRO A 403 12.64 -14.94 10.66
N ASN A 404 13.24 -14.40 11.72
CA ASN A 404 14.59 -14.77 12.16
C ASN A 404 14.74 -16.28 12.46
N ALA A 405 15.87 -16.87 12.06
CA ALA A 405 16.22 -18.28 12.17
C ALA A 405 16.04 -18.87 13.59
N ARG A 406 16.35 -18.10 14.65
CA ARG A 406 16.20 -18.57 16.04
C ARG A 406 14.76 -18.91 16.41
N ASN A 407 13.78 -18.23 15.82
CA ASN A 407 12.38 -18.48 16.10
C ASN A 407 11.96 -19.90 15.69
N TYR A 408 12.57 -20.48 14.65
CA TYR A 408 12.27 -21.84 14.21
C TYR A 408 12.85 -22.94 15.13
N MET A 409 13.78 -22.59 16.02
CA MET A 409 14.35 -23.52 17.00
C MET A 409 13.57 -23.55 18.33
N ASP A 410 12.69 -22.58 18.58
CA ASP A 410 11.82 -22.57 19.77
C ASP A 410 10.49 -23.26 19.47
N TRP A 411 10.26 -24.44 20.04
CA TRP A 411 9.04 -25.22 19.84
C TRP A 411 7.77 -24.44 20.25
N LYS A 412 7.85 -23.53 21.24
CA LYS A 412 6.70 -22.70 21.63
C LYS A 412 6.37 -21.69 20.55
N TYR A 413 7.39 -21.10 19.94
CA TYR A 413 7.21 -20.22 18.79
C TYR A 413 6.65 -21.01 17.60
N VAL A 414 7.21 -22.18 17.28
CA VAL A 414 6.74 -23.03 16.18
C VAL A 414 5.27 -23.42 16.38
N LEU A 415 4.88 -23.83 17.58
CA LEU A 415 3.49 -24.17 17.90
C LEU A 415 2.57 -22.95 17.78
N ARG A 416 2.94 -21.80 18.39
CA ARG A 416 2.16 -20.56 18.29
C ARG A 416 2.03 -20.08 16.85
N LYS A 417 3.11 -20.15 16.07
CA LYS A 417 3.13 -19.82 14.65
C LYS A 417 2.28 -20.79 13.84
N GLY A 418 2.35 -22.09 14.12
CA GLY A 418 1.50 -23.10 13.48
C GLY A 418 0.01 -22.86 13.75
N LEU A 419 -0.36 -22.57 15.00
CA LEU A 419 -1.73 -22.19 15.36
C LEU A 419 -2.16 -20.87 14.71
N SER A 420 -1.27 -19.88 14.64
CA SER A 420 -1.52 -18.61 13.96
C SER A 420 -1.71 -18.82 12.45
N LEU A 421 -0.87 -19.63 11.81
CA LEU A 421 -0.98 -19.96 10.39
C LEU A 421 -2.29 -20.70 10.10
N LEU A 422 -2.66 -21.67 10.93
CA LEU A 422 -3.94 -22.35 10.84
C LEU A 422 -5.12 -21.37 10.99
N TYR A 423 -5.04 -20.47 11.97
CA TYR A 423 -6.04 -19.41 12.14
C TYR A 423 -6.13 -18.51 10.90
N HIS A 424 -5.00 -18.07 10.35
CA HIS A 424 -4.96 -17.25 9.13
C HIS A 424 -5.46 -18.01 7.89
N ASP A 425 -5.20 -19.30 7.76
CA ASP A 425 -5.70 -20.12 6.66
C ASP A 425 -7.22 -20.29 6.74
N LEU A 426 -7.75 -20.54 7.93
CA LEU A 426 -9.20 -20.66 8.17
C LEU A 426 -9.93 -19.34 7.97
N THR A 427 -9.32 -18.23 8.38
CA THR A 427 -9.94 -16.90 8.32
C THR A 427 -9.66 -16.17 7.01
N SER A 428 -8.64 -16.54 6.24
CA SER A 428 -8.12 -15.76 5.09
C SER A 428 -7.71 -14.33 5.43
N ILE A 429 -7.47 -14.03 6.72
CA ILE A 429 -6.88 -12.78 7.17
C ILE A 429 -5.37 -12.99 7.17
N ARG A 430 -4.63 -12.21 6.39
CA ARG A 430 -3.16 -12.22 6.41
C ARG A 430 -2.66 -10.92 7.03
N SER A 431 -1.82 -11.03 8.05
CA SER A 431 -1.21 -9.87 8.71
C SER A 431 0.16 -9.50 8.14
N ASP A 432 0.79 -10.39 7.37
CA ASP A 432 2.08 -10.11 6.75
C ASP A 432 1.94 -9.22 5.51
N LEU A 433 2.84 -8.25 5.39
CA LEU A 433 2.87 -7.28 4.28
C LEU A 433 2.98 -7.99 2.92
N ILE A 434 3.76 -9.08 2.85
CA ILE A 434 3.97 -9.85 1.63
C ILE A 434 2.63 -10.36 1.07
N SER A 435 1.86 -11.07 1.87
CA SER A 435 0.56 -11.59 1.46
C SER A 435 -0.46 -10.49 1.18
N ARG A 436 -0.29 -9.31 1.81
CA ARG A 436 -1.19 -8.17 1.68
C ARG A 436 -1.01 -7.36 0.40
N PHE A 437 0.15 -7.39 -0.24
CA PHE A 437 0.47 -6.49 -1.37
C PHE A 437 0.78 -7.21 -2.69
N VAL A 438 0.88 -8.54 -2.70
CA VAL A 438 0.84 -9.30 -3.96
C VAL A 438 -0.61 -9.43 -4.43
N ARG A 439 -1.07 -8.47 -5.23
CA ARG A 439 -2.46 -8.33 -5.73
C ARG A 439 -2.52 -8.51 -7.24
N SER A 440 -3.73 -8.66 -7.78
CA SER A 440 -3.94 -8.72 -9.24
C SER A 440 -3.76 -7.39 -9.95
N ASN A 441 -3.61 -6.30 -9.20
CA ASN A 441 -3.39 -4.97 -9.71
C ASN A 441 -2.65 -4.09 -8.69
N GLU A 442 -1.97 -3.07 -9.17
CA GLU A 442 -1.43 -1.95 -8.39
C GLU A 442 -2.29 -0.71 -8.65
N PHE A 443 -2.48 0.13 -7.63
CA PHE A 443 -3.56 1.11 -7.59
C PHE A 443 -3.03 2.47 -7.17
N PHE A 444 -3.23 3.49 -8.03
CA PHE A 444 -2.67 4.82 -7.85
C PHE A 444 -3.71 5.91 -8.03
N TYR A 445 -3.70 6.91 -7.14
CA TYR A 445 -4.43 8.16 -7.32
C TYR A 445 -3.55 9.13 -8.10
N VAL A 446 -4.07 9.68 -9.20
CA VAL A 446 -3.26 10.48 -10.13
C VAL A 446 -3.53 11.96 -9.93
N VAL A 447 -2.47 12.72 -9.70
CA VAL A 447 -2.48 14.18 -9.57
C VAL A 447 -1.54 14.78 -10.61
N PRO A 448 -1.98 15.69 -11.48
CA PRO A 448 -1.08 16.40 -12.38
C PRO A 448 0.00 17.18 -11.59
N VAL A 449 1.25 17.13 -12.04
CA VAL A 449 2.34 17.87 -11.38
C VAL A 449 2.11 19.38 -11.43
N SER A 450 1.41 19.90 -12.45
CA SER A 450 0.98 21.30 -12.53
C SER A 450 0.24 21.79 -11.28
N ASP A 451 -0.53 20.91 -10.62
CA ASP A 451 -1.37 21.26 -9.48
C ASP A 451 -0.56 21.53 -8.21
N VAL A 452 0.69 21.07 -8.15
CA VAL A 452 1.61 21.36 -7.04
C VAL A 452 1.94 22.86 -6.94
N HIS A 453 1.85 23.59 -8.05
CA HIS A 453 2.21 25.01 -8.13
C HIS A 453 1.07 25.95 -7.76
N ASN A 454 -0.18 25.49 -7.82
CA ASN A 454 -1.32 26.25 -7.31
C ASN A 454 -1.44 26.03 -5.79
N GLN A 455 -1.50 27.12 -5.04
CA GLN A 455 -1.44 27.05 -3.57
C GLN A 455 -2.65 26.34 -2.96
N GLU A 456 -3.85 26.46 -3.53
CA GLU A 456 -5.05 25.81 -3.00
C GLU A 456 -4.98 24.29 -3.20
N THR A 457 -4.61 23.86 -4.40
CA THR A 457 -4.47 22.44 -4.74
C THR A 457 -3.29 21.81 -4.02
N TYR A 458 -2.17 22.53 -3.87
CA TYR A 458 -1.04 22.11 -3.04
C TYR A 458 -1.50 21.78 -1.61
N GLN A 459 -2.27 22.66 -0.96
CA GLN A 459 -2.76 22.40 0.40
C GLN A 459 -3.68 21.19 0.48
N LYS A 460 -4.45 20.89 -0.58
CA LYS A 460 -5.27 19.67 -0.67
C LYS A 460 -4.40 18.43 -0.85
N ILE A 461 -3.36 18.49 -1.71
CA ILE A 461 -2.43 17.38 -1.94
C ILE A 461 -1.76 16.95 -0.64
N ILE A 462 -1.33 17.89 0.19
CA ILE A 462 -0.60 17.60 1.44
C ILE A 462 -1.45 17.75 2.71
N TYR A 463 -2.78 17.81 2.62
CA TYR A 463 -3.67 18.20 3.72
C TYR A 463 -3.38 17.53 5.08
N ARG A 464 -3.38 16.19 5.15
CA ARG A 464 -3.16 15.46 6.42
C ARG A 464 -1.69 15.47 6.81
N GLY A 465 -0.81 15.22 5.83
CA GLY A 465 0.64 15.32 5.98
C GLY A 465 1.12 16.72 6.36
N GLY A 466 0.32 17.77 6.16
CA GLY A 466 0.58 19.13 6.62
C GLY A 466 -0.07 19.43 7.97
N LYS A 467 -1.32 18.99 8.19
CA LYS A 467 -2.06 19.24 9.44
C LYS A 467 -1.55 18.49 10.66
N ASN A 468 -1.08 17.24 10.51
CA ASN A 468 -0.43 16.47 11.59
C ASN A 468 0.86 17.15 12.14
N HIS A 469 1.21 18.33 11.62
CA HIS A 469 2.46 19.04 11.84
C HIS A 469 2.24 20.47 12.33
N LEU A 470 0.99 20.94 12.47
CA LEU A 470 0.61 22.25 13.03
C LEU A 470 0.32 22.23 14.55
N HIS A 471 0.57 21.10 15.22
CA HIS A 471 0.52 20.98 16.68
C HIS A 471 1.75 20.27 17.24
#